data_AF-A0A7U4LFF0-F1
#
_entry.id   AF-A0A7U4LFF0-F1
#
_cell.length_a   1.000
_cell.length_b   1.000
_cell.length_c   1.000
_cell.angle_alpha   90.00
_cell.angle_beta   90.00
_cell.angle_gamma   90.00
#
_symmetry.space_group_name_H-M   'P 1'
#
loop_
_entity.id
_entity.type
_entity.pdbx_description
1 polymer ?
#
loop_
_entity_poly.entity_id
_entity_poly.type
_entity_poly.pdbx_seq_one_letter_code
_entity_poly.pdbx_strand_id
1 'polypeptide(L)'
;MRENTLFPLAGPVDLAEAIALAQEVLQAEGIGAVGTVLAPFESCTPEQIAQITPLLARCVGTLLSAFRADARSTAAYAALATLPRELAAVMFDLTLEGAFGDGPRDVSVINEIGLLSLLGLLSAAGSHEQAALLLSQARTIGTSPALDHAAWVARCRWAGCVPAMGAHLAPAVLGFADADAAVAGIDAAPLDISAHRARLRFALDAGDIAAAGRAAGAALSLPSSDGDKSDLAPDLALLVAVHAARGTLGALRTDRMRWAFAAAPGVTAAAADALAARTIEGSLPFLDPAEADAAVAYLRSLGAPAAARAVTGYPMRGGKPHVDIVWLEITNHCNQKCTFCPDMFREDARTWLPLPQIKDLIDQLRTR
;
A
#
# COMPACT_ATOMS: atom_id res chain seq x y z
N MET A 1 -8.47 -21.30 -19.06
CA MET A 1 -8.40 -20.96 -20.49
C MET A 1 -9.73 -21.29 -21.13
N ARG A 2 -10.64 -20.30 -21.22
CA ARG A 2 -11.79 -20.40 -22.13
C ARG A 2 -11.30 -19.84 -23.46
N GLU A 3 -11.36 -20.64 -24.51
CA GLU A 3 -11.04 -20.20 -25.86
C GLU A 3 -11.93 -19.02 -26.25
N ASN A 4 -11.34 -18.08 -27.00
CA ASN A 4 -11.90 -16.82 -27.42
C ASN A 4 -12.97 -17.02 -28.51
N THR A 5 -14.09 -17.69 -28.17
CA THR A 5 -15.15 -18.09 -29.11
C THR A 5 -16.22 -17.02 -29.36
N LEU A 6 -16.05 -15.79 -28.85
CA LEU A 6 -17.02 -14.71 -29.04
C LEU A 6 -17.05 -14.15 -30.47
N PHE A 7 -16.00 -14.39 -31.26
CA PHE A 7 -15.96 -14.05 -32.68
C PHE A 7 -15.69 -15.32 -33.47
N PRO A 8 -16.64 -15.84 -34.27
CA PRO A 8 -16.37 -16.98 -35.12
C PRO A 8 -15.24 -16.62 -36.10
N LEU A 9 -14.07 -17.20 -35.87
CA LEU A 9 -12.92 -17.15 -36.77
C LEU A 9 -13.31 -17.87 -38.07
N ALA A 10 -13.71 -17.11 -39.08
CA ALA A 10 -13.49 -17.33 -40.53
C ALA A 10 -14.64 -16.75 -41.38
N GLY A 11 -14.64 -15.44 -41.58
CA GLY A 11 -15.46 -14.72 -42.57
C GLY A 11 -15.29 -13.22 -42.41
N PRO A 12 -15.52 -12.39 -43.46
CA PRO A 12 -15.62 -10.95 -43.28
C PRO A 12 -16.88 -10.68 -42.44
N VAL A 13 -16.71 -10.59 -41.12
CA VAL A 13 -17.77 -10.14 -40.23
C VAL A 13 -18.09 -8.70 -40.65
N ASP A 14 -19.37 -8.43 -40.93
CA ASP A 14 -19.82 -7.08 -41.19
C ASP A 14 -19.46 -6.21 -39.97
N LEU A 15 -18.78 -5.08 -40.20
CA LEU A 15 -18.34 -4.21 -39.13
C LEU A 15 -19.53 -3.77 -38.26
N ALA A 16 -20.71 -3.59 -38.85
CA ALA A 16 -21.93 -3.26 -38.12
C ALA A 16 -22.37 -4.39 -37.17
N GLU A 17 -22.30 -5.65 -37.60
CA GLU A 17 -22.64 -6.83 -36.79
C GLU A 17 -21.62 -7.01 -35.64
N ALA A 18 -20.33 -6.82 -35.92
CA ALA A 18 -19.28 -6.87 -34.90
C ALA A 18 -19.48 -5.78 -33.84
N ILE A 19 -19.84 -4.55 -34.23
CA ILE A 19 -20.16 -3.46 -33.30
C ILE A 19 -21.38 -3.80 -32.45
N ALA A 20 -22.45 -4.32 -33.05
CA ALA A 20 -23.67 -4.68 -32.32
C ALA A 20 -23.39 -5.75 -31.26
N LEU A 21 -22.69 -6.81 -31.62
CA LEU A 21 -22.30 -7.87 -30.69
C LEU A 21 -21.39 -7.34 -29.57
N ALA A 22 -20.39 -6.52 -29.92
CA ALA A 22 -19.50 -5.89 -28.93
C ALA A 22 -20.28 -5.02 -27.93
N GLN A 23 -21.31 -4.31 -28.39
CA GLN A 23 -22.18 -3.50 -27.53
C GLN A 23 -23.03 -4.36 -26.58
N GLU A 24 -23.59 -5.47 -27.07
CA GLU A 24 -24.36 -6.40 -26.24
C GLU A 24 -23.50 -7.04 -25.15
N VAL A 25 -22.30 -7.51 -25.51
CA VAL A 25 -21.35 -8.11 -24.55
C VAL A 25 -20.89 -7.08 -23.53
N LEU A 26 -20.53 -5.87 -23.97
CA LEU A 26 -20.13 -4.78 -23.06
C LEU A 26 -21.28 -4.41 -22.09
N GLN A 27 -22.54 -4.47 -22.54
CA GLN A 27 -23.70 -4.21 -21.69
C GLN A 27 -23.95 -5.33 -20.67
N ALA A 28 -23.73 -6.59 -21.07
CA ALA A 28 -23.95 -7.74 -20.19
C ALA A 28 -22.82 -7.92 -19.15
N GLU A 29 -21.57 -7.73 -19.55
CA GLU A 29 -20.39 -8.06 -18.75
C GLU A 29 -19.66 -6.83 -18.18
N GLY A 30 -19.99 -5.63 -18.64
CA GLY A 30 -19.44 -4.37 -18.12
C GLY A 30 -17.93 -4.27 -18.29
N ILE A 31 -17.23 -3.83 -17.24
CA ILE A 31 -15.79 -3.52 -17.29
C ILE A 31 -14.92 -4.73 -17.66
N GLY A 32 -15.34 -5.96 -17.31
CA GLY A 32 -14.59 -7.17 -17.61
C GLY A 32 -14.51 -7.49 -19.11
N ALA A 33 -15.46 -6.98 -19.91
CA ALA A 33 -15.52 -7.24 -21.34
C ALA A 33 -14.74 -6.24 -22.20
N VAL A 34 -14.32 -5.09 -21.64
CA VAL A 34 -13.72 -3.98 -22.43
C VAL A 34 -12.56 -4.42 -23.32
N GLY A 35 -11.64 -5.24 -22.82
CA GLY A 35 -10.54 -5.78 -23.64
C GLY A 35 -11.04 -6.71 -24.74
N THR A 36 -11.89 -7.67 -24.37
CA THR A 36 -12.41 -8.69 -25.28
C THR A 36 -13.22 -8.10 -26.43
N VAL A 37 -14.05 -7.08 -26.16
CA VAL A 37 -14.88 -6.44 -27.19
C VAL A 37 -14.08 -5.54 -28.11
N LEU A 38 -12.90 -5.07 -27.70
CA LEU A 38 -12.03 -4.22 -28.51
C LEU A 38 -10.94 -4.99 -29.27
N ALA A 39 -10.60 -6.21 -28.84
CA ALA A 39 -9.59 -7.05 -29.49
C ALA A 39 -9.81 -7.25 -31.02
N PRO A 40 -11.03 -7.45 -31.54
CA PRO A 40 -11.26 -7.61 -32.98
C PRO A 40 -10.95 -6.36 -33.81
N PHE A 41 -10.86 -5.19 -33.17
CA PHE A 41 -10.69 -3.89 -33.82
C PHE A 41 -9.25 -3.37 -33.75
N GLU A 42 -8.29 -4.19 -33.31
CA GLU A 42 -6.87 -3.80 -33.15
C GLU A 42 -6.22 -3.29 -34.45
N SER A 43 -6.71 -3.70 -35.62
CA SER A 43 -6.15 -3.33 -36.93
C SER A 43 -7.12 -2.54 -37.81
N CYS A 44 -8.01 -1.76 -37.22
CA CYS A 44 -8.96 -0.92 -37.96
C CYS A 44 -8.27 0.24 -38.71
N THR A 45 -8.72 0.53 -39.92
CA THR A 45 -8.32 1.75 -40.64
C THR A 45 -8.91 3.00 -39.97
N PRO A 46 -8.42 4.22 -40.25
CA PRO A 46 -9.01 5.45 -39.71
C PRO A 46 -10.51 5.59 -39.97
N GLU A 47 -11.00 5.17 -41.13
CA GLU A 47 -12.43 5.18 -41.47
C GLU A 47 -13.24 4.17 -40.66
N GLN A 48 -12.64 3.02 -40.32
CA GLN A 48 -13.26 2.03 -39.45
C GLN A 48 -13.23 2.48 -37.99
N ILE A 49 -12.15 3.13 -37.54
CA ILE A 49 -12.05 3.76 -36.22
C ILE A 49 -13.20 4.76 -36.03
N ALA A 50 -13.47 5.61 -37.02
CA ALA A 50 -14.58 6.56 -36.98
C ALA A 50 -15.95 5.87 -36.79
N GLN A 51 -16.14 4.67 -37.37
CA GLN A 51 -17.37 3.89 -37.24
C GLN A 51 -17.52 3.23 -35.86
N ILE A 52 -16.40 2.84 -35.22
CA ILE A 52 -16.40 2.24 -33.88
C ILE A 52 -16.28 3.27 -32.76
N THR A 53 -16.08 4.57 -33.05
CA THR A 53 -16.01 5.64 -32.05
C THR A 53 -17.12 5.60 -31.00
N PRO A 54 -18.41 5.33 -31.32
CA PRO A 54 -19.45 5.20 -30.30
C PRO A 54 -19.22 4.04 -29.31
N LEU A 55 -18.64 2.92 -29.78
CA LEU A 55 -18.26 1.79 -28.93
C LEU A 55 -17.06 2.17 -28.05
N LEU A 56 -16.05 2.86 -28.59
CA LEU A 56 -14.90 3.35 -27.82
C LEU A 56 -15.35 4.32 -26.71
N ALA A 57 -16.25 5.26 -27.03
CA ALA A 57 -16.83 6.18 -26.06
C ALA A 57 -17.61 5.46 -24.95
N ARG A 58 -18.35 4.39 -25.28
CA ARG A 58 -18.99 3.52 -24.29
C ARG A 58 -17.97 2.82 -23.39
N CYS A 59 -16.87 2.31 -23.95
CA CYS A 59 -15.79 1.69 -23.17
C CYS A 59 -15.14 2.70 -22.21
N VAL A 60 -14.91 3.94 -22.66
CA VAL A 60 -14.44 5.05 -21.80
C VAL A 60 -15.45 5.31 -20.67
N GLY A 61 -16.75 5.37 -20.98
CA GLY A 61 -17.80 5.52 -19.97
C GLY A 61 -17.81 4.40 -18.92
N THR A 62 -17.58 3.16 -19.34
CA THR A 62 -17.46 2.00 -18.45
C THR A 62 -16.22 2.10 -17.55
N LEU A 63 -15.07 2.52 -18.09
CA LEU A 63 -13.85 2.77 -17.33
C LEU A 63 -14.04 3.87 -16.27
N LEU A 64 -14.61 5.01 -16.68
CA LEU A 64 -14.92 6.12 -15.78
C LEU A 64 -15.87 5.70 -14.67
N SER A 65 -16.87 4.88 -14.99
CA SER A 65 -17.83 4.36 -14.01
C SER A 65 -17.18 3.38 -13.03
N ALA A 66 -16.28 2.52 -13.50
CA ALA A 66 -15.52 1.61 -12.67
C ALA A 66 -14.61 2.36 -11.68
N PHE A 67 -13.88 3.37 -12.15
CA PHE A 67 -13.05 4.22 -11.29
C PHE A 67 -13.88 5.07 -10.32
N ARG A 68 -15.08 5.51 -10.72
CA ARG A 68 -16.00 6.21 -9.81
C ARG A 68 -16.49 5.31 -8.69
N ALA A 69 -16.76 4.03 -8.97
CA ALA A 69 -17.18 3.06 -7.97
C ALA A 69 -16.03 2.69 -7.02
N ASP A 70 -14.83 2.48 -7.58
CA ASP A 70 -13.60 2.25 -6.84
C ASP A 70 -12.40 2.85 -7.60
N ALA A 71 -11.83 3.92 -7.05
CA ALA A 71 -10.69 4.62 -7.65
C ALA A 71 -9.43 3.75 -7.77
N ARG A 72 -9.39 2.57 -7.10
CA ARG A 72 -8.32 1.56 -7.21
C ARG A 72 -8.81 0.26 -7.88
N SER A 73 -9.90 0.32 -8.65
CA SER A 73 -10.55 -0.85 -9.25
C SER A 73 -9.57 -1.74 -10.02
N THR A 74 -9.33 -2.94 -9.49
CA THR A 74 -8.49 -3.96 -10.13
C THR A 74 -9.04 -4.34 -11.51
N ALA A 75 -10.37 -4.38 -11.66
CA ALA A 75 -11.02 -4.69 -12.93
C ALA A 75 -10.79 -3.60 -13.98
N ALA A 76 -10.79 -2.32 -13.59
CA ALA A 76 -10.49 -1.22 -14.51
C ALA A 76 -9.04 -1.27 -14.99
N TYR A 77 -8.08 -1.53 -14.10
CA TYR A 77 -6.68 -1.68 -14.49
C TYR A 77 -6.42 -2.95 -15.30
N ALA A 78 -7.14 -4.05 -15.05
CA ALA A 78 -7.09 -5.25 -15.88
C ALA A 78 -7.61 -4.97 -17.30
N ALA A 79 -8.76 -4.29 -17.42
CA ALA A 79 -9.32 -3.88 -18.70
C ALA A 79 -8.34 -2.99 -19.50
N LEU A 80 -7.76 -1.98 -18.85
CA LEU A 80 -6.74 -1.12 -19.46
C LEU A 80 -5.51 -1.90 -19.94
N ALA A 81 -5.12 -2.99 -19.27
CA ALA A 81 -3.97 -3.81 -19.66
C ALA A 81 -4.25 -4.67 -20.91
N THR A 82 -5.52 -4.88 -21.24
CA THR A 82 -5.97 -5.66 -22.41
C THR A 82 -6.32 -4.79 -23.62
N LEU A 83 -6.24 -3.47 -23.51
CA LEU A 83 -6.59 -2.57 -24.61
C LEU A 83 -5.53 -2.63 -25.72
N PRO A 84 -5.95 -2.72 -27.00
CA PRO A 84 -5.06 -2.46 -28.12
C PRO A 84 -4.48 -1.05 -28.05
N ARG A 85 -3.18 -0.92 -28.32
CA ARG A 85 -2.41 0.32 -28.13
C ARG A 85 -3.01 1.51 -28.89
N GLU A 86 -3.37 1.29 -30.15
CA GLU A 86 -3.91 2.32 -31.04
C GLU A 86 -5.30 2.78 -30.57
N LEU A 87 -6.15 1.85 -30.15
CA LEU A 87 -7.49 2.18 -29.63
C LEU A 87 -7.41 2.90 -28.28
N ALA A 88 -6.44 2.55 -27.42
CA ALA A 88 -6.21 3.27 -26.17
C ALA A 88 -5.84 4.75 -26.40
N ALA A 89 -5.09 5.06 -27.47
CA ALA A 89 -4.78 6.43 -27.85
C ALA A 89 -6.04 7.19 -28.31
N VAL A 90 -6.89 6.56 -29.13
CA VAL A 90 -8.17 7.17 -29.54
C VAL A 90 -9.10 7.38 -28.34
N MET A 91 -9.18 6.41 -27.43
CA MET A 91 -9.95 6.52 -26.19
C MET A 91 -9.42 7.63 -25.28
N PHE A 92 -8.10 7.86 -25.25
CA PHE A 92 -7.50 9.00 -24.55
C PHE A 92 -7.97 10.32 -25.15
N ASP A 93 -7.96 10.47 -26.47
CA ASP A 93 -8.42 11.68 -27.15
C ASP A 93 -9.92 11.92 -26.89
N LEU A 94 -10.76 10.88 -26.95
CA LEU A 94 -12.18 10.96 -26.58
C LEU A 94 -12.38 11.38 -25.13
N THR A 95 -11.53 10.90 -24.21
CA THR A 95 -11.60 11.27 -22.80
C THR A 95 -11.19 12.73 -22.60
N LEU A 96 -10.18 13.22 -23.32
CA LEU A 96 -9.79 14.63 -23.31
C LEU A 96 -10.89 15.52 -23.87
N GLU A 97 -11.49 15.16 -25.01
CA GLU A 97 -12.58 15.91 -25.62
C GLU A 97 -13.80 15.95 -24.69
N GLY A 98 -14.15 14.82 -24.05
CA GLY A 98 -15.23 14.79 -23.06
C GLY A 98 -14.94 15.60 -21.79
N ALA A 99 -13.67 15.71 -21.38
CA ALA A 99 -13.25 16.47 -20.20
C ALA A 99 -13.16 17.98 -20.45
N PHE A 100 -12.75 18.39 -21.65
CA PHE A 100 -12.40 19.78 -21.95
C PHE A 100 -13.23 20.45 -23.05
N GLY A 101 -13.80 19.67 -23.97
CA GLY A 101 -14.36 20.19 -25.22
C GLY A 101 -13.35 21.07 -25.97
N ASP A 102 -13.82 22.25 -26.38
CA ASP A 102 -12.99 23.31 -27.00
C ASP A 102 -12.23 24.19 -25.98
N GLY A 103 -12.37 23.89 -24.68
CA GLY A 103 -11.77 24.67 -23.60
C GLY A 103 -10.26 24.46 -23.44
N PRO A 104 -9.60 25.29 -22.63
CA PRO A 104 -8.19 25.12 -22.32
C PRO A 104 -7.96 23.80 -21.58
N ARG A 105 -6.97 23.03 -22.05
CA ARG A 105 -6.56 21.75 -21.43
C ARG A 105 -5.74 22.02 -20.18
N ASP A 106 -6.42 22.14 -19.05
CA ASP A 106 -5.81 22.35 -17.74
C ASP A 106 -6.08 21.16 -16.79
N VAL A 107 -5.02 20.51 -16.32
CA VAL A 107 -5.11 19.39 -15.38
C VAL A 107 -5.80 19.80 -14.06
N SER A 108 -5.71 21.07 -13.68
CA SER A 108 -6.29 21.60 -12.43
C SER A 108 -7.82 21.51 -12.38
N VAL A 109 -8.47 21.45 -13.55
CA VAL A 109 -9.94 21.37 -13.64
C VAL A 109 -10.45 19.94 -13.85
N ILE A 110 -9.57 18.96 -14.08
CA ILE A 110 -9.97 17.55 -14.20
C ILE A 110 -10.16 16.96 -12.81
N ASN A 111 -11.29 16.28 -12.59
CA ASN A 111 -11.47 15.50 -11.37
C ASN A 111 -10.55 14.26 -11.35
N GLU A 112 -10.37 13.67 -10.18
CA GLU A 112 -9.51 12.51 -10.00
C GLU A 112 -9.86 11.33 -10.92
N ILE A 113 -11.15 11.06 -11.14
CA ILE A 113 -11.59 9.94 -11.99
C ILE A 113 -11.16 10.13 -13.45
N GLY A 114 -11.26 11.36 -13.96
CA GLY A 114 -10.74 11.73 -15.27
C GLY A 114 -9.22 11.58 -15.34
N LEU A 115 -8.49 12.03 -14.31
CA LEU A 115 -7.04 11.88 -14.22
C LEU A 115 -6.59 10.40 -14.23
N LEU A 116 -7.23 9.55 -13.44
CA LEU A 116 -6.94 8.12 -13.38
C LEU A 116 -7.18 7.44 -14.74
N SER A 117 -8.25 7.83 -15.44
CA SER A 117 -8.59 7.29 -16.75
C SER A 117 -7.59 7.74 -17.82
N LEU A 118 -7.27 9.04 -17.87
CA LEU A 118 -6.28 9.59 -18.79
C LEU A 118 -4.89 8.98 -18.57
N LEU A 119 -4.46 8.86 -17.32
CA LEU A 119 -3.18 8.23 -16.97
C LEU A 119 -3.15 6.75 -17.38
N GLY A 120 -4.24 6.03 -17.10
CA GLY A 120 -4.41 4.63 -17.46
C GLY A 120 -4.39 4.39 -18.97
N LEU A 121 -5.04 5.26 -19.74
CA LEU A 121 -5.10 5.22 -21.20
C LEU A 121 -3.77 5.59 -21.85
N LEU A 122 -3.08 6.65 -21.38
CA LEU A 122 -1.72 6.96 -21.83
C LEU A 122 -0.76 5.80 -21.59
N SER A 123 -0.88 5.17 -20.42
CA SER A 123 -0.08 4.00 -20.09
C SER A 123 -0.41 2.79 -21.00
N ALA A 124 -1.68 2.55 -21.32
CA ALA A 124 -2.10 1.49 -22.24
C ALA A 124 -1.68 1.78 -23.70
N ALA A 125 -1.65 3.05 -24.09
CA ALA A 125 -1.17 3.50 -25.39
C ALA A 125 0.37 3.47 -25.53
N GLY A 126 1.11 3.04 -24.50
CA GLY A 126 2.58 3.03 -24.49
C GLY A 126 3.22 4.43 -24.45
N SER A 127 2.42 5.46 -24.15
CA SER A 127 2.82 6.86 -24.03
C SER A 127 3.30 7.16 -22.60
N HIS A 128 4.31 6.42 -22.16
CA HIS A 128 4.77 6.44 -20.76
C HIS A 128 5.34 7.80 -20.33
N GLU A 129 6.01 8.52 -21.24
CA GLU A 129 6.54 9.85 -20.96
C GLU A 129 5.41 10.87 -20.71
N GLN A 130 4.35 10.82 -21.52
CA GLN A 130 3.17 11.66 -21.34
C GLN A 130 2.41 11.30 -20.06
N ALA A 131 2.32 10.01 -19.72
CA ALA A 131 1.76 9.55 -18.46
C ALA A 131 2.54 10.10 -17.25
N ALA A 132 3.87 10.09 -17.31
CA ALA A 132 4.74 10.63 -16.27
C ALA A 132 4.58 12.16 -16.13
N LEU A 133 4.47 12.89 -17.23
CA LEU A 133 4.20 14.33 -17.23
C LEU A 133 2.84 14.66 -16.61
N LEU A 134 1.78 13.95 -17.02
CA LEU A 134 0.44 14.12 -16.44
C LEU A 134 0.44 13.83 -14.94
N LEU A 135 1.12 12.77 -14.51
CA LEU A 135 1.27 12.45 -13.09
C LEU A 135 2.02 13.55 -12.33
N SER A 136 3.10 14.10 -12.91
CA SER A 136 3.84 15.20 -12.31
C SER A 136 2.96 16.44 -12.13
N GLN A 137 2.11 16.75 -13.10
CA GLN A 137 1.15 17.85 -13.02
C GLN A 137 0.04 17.56 -12.01
N ALA A 138 -0.50 16.33 -11.96
CA ALA A 138 -1.51 15.94 -10.97
C ALA A 138 -0.99 16.10 -9.53
N ARG A 139 0.27 15.73 -9.28
CA ARG A 139 0.92 15.84 -7.96
C ARG A 139 1.04 17.28 -7.44
N THR A 140 1.10 18.29 -8.32
CA THR A 140 1.14 19.70 -7.86
C THR A 140 -0.22 20.19 -7.36
N ILE A 141 -1.31 19.56 -7.80
CA ILE A 141 -2.69 19.87 -7.40
C ILE A 141 -3.05 19.13 -6.10
N GLY A 142 -2.56 17.90 -5.94
CA GLY A 142 -2.75 17.11 -4.73
C GLY A 142 -2.29 15.66 -4.91
N THR A 143 -2.15 14.94 -3.81
CA THR A 143 -1.87 13.49 -3.84
C THR A 143 -3.03 12.74 -3.20
N SER A 144 -3.30 11.54 -3.71
CA SER A 144 -4.33 10.66 -3.17
C SER A 144 -3.90 9.20 -3.24
N PRO A 145 -4.51 8.32 -2.42
CA PRO A 145 -4.22 6.90 -2.48
C PRO A 145 -4.45 6.27 -3.86
N ALA A 146 -5.39 6.81 -4.65
CA ALA A 146 -5.72 6.32 -5.98
C ALA A 146 -4.70 6.79 -7.04
N LEU A 147 -4.34 8.07 -7.03
CA LEU A 147 -3.32 8.62 -7.94
C LEU A 147 -1.97 7.93 -7.77
N ASP A 148 -1.58 7.67 -6.52
CA ASP A 148 -0.37 6.93 -6.23
C ASP A 148 -0.40 5.48 -6.77
N HIS A 149 -1.55 4.82 -6.66
CA HIS A 149 -1.72 3.46 -7.17
C HIS A 149 -1.63 3.47 -8.70
N ALA A 150 -2.28 4.44 -9.36
CA ALA A 150 -2.20 4.62 -10.80
C ALA A 150 -0.76 4.90 -11.27
N ALA A 151 0.00 5.73 -10.53
CA ALA A 151 1.42 5.98 -10.79
C ALA A 151 2.27 4.71 -10.71
N TRP A 152 1.99 3.85 -9.74
CA TRP A 152 2.64 2.57 -9.61
C TRP A 152 2.28 1.62 -10.77
N VAL A 153 0.99 1.49 -11.12
CA VAL A 153 0.55 0.67 -12.27
C VAL A 153 1.21 1.13 -13.58
N ALA A 154 1.26 2.45 -13.81
CA ALA A 154 1.86 3.02 -15.00
C ALA A 154 3.36 2.70 -15.13
N ARG A 155 4.11 2.74 -14.02
CA ARG A 155 5.53 2.34 -14.00
C ARG A 155 5.72 0.85 -14.20
N CYS A 156 4.91 0.01 -13.56
CA CYS A 156 4.94 -1.45 -13.79
C CYS A 156 4.76 -1.76 -15.28
N ARG A 157 3.79 -1.12 -15.94
CA ARG A 157 3.56 -1.29 -17.38
C ARG A 157 4.72 -0.80 -18.23
N TRP A 158 5.30 0.37 -17.91
CA TRP A 158 6.49 0.86 -18.60
C TRP A 158 7.64 -0.15 -18.51
N ALA A 159 7.83 -0.75 -17.34
CA ALA A 159 8.85 -1.76 -17.12
C ALA A 159 8.46 -3.17 -17.60
N GLY A 160 7.27 -3.37 -18.20
CA GLY A 160 6.80 -4.66 -18.69
C GLY A 160 6.50 -5.70 -17.60
N CYS A 161 6.23 -5.27 -16.36
CA CYS A 161 5.92 -6.17 -15.25
C CYS A 161 4.43 -6.17 -14.90
N VAL A 162 4.02 -7.19 -14.13
CA VAL A 162 2.63 -7.30 -13.65
C VAL A 162 2.38 -6.25 -12.57
N PRO A 163 1.35 -5.40 -12.68
CA PRO A 163 0.98 -4.44 -11.66
C PRO A 163 0.13 -5.13 -10.57
N ALA A 164 0.66 -6.17 -9.94
CA ALA A 164 0.12 -6.77 -8.71
C ALA A 164 1.18 -6.70 -7.61
N MET A 165 0.90 -6.00 -6.50
CA MET A 165 1.87 -5.85 -5.41
C MET A 165 2.27 -7.22 -4.85
N GLY A 166 1.33 -8.16 -4.77
CA GLY A 166 1.59 -9.54 -4.36
C GLY A 166 2.57 -10.30 -5.26
N ALA A 167 2.68 -9.95 -6.55
CA ALA A 167 3.66 -10.55 -7.46
C ALA A 167 5.11 -10.25 -7.05
N HIS A 168 5.31 -9.26 -6.18
CA HIS A 168 6.62 -8.87 -5.64
C HIS A 168 6.82 -9.33 -4.18
N LEU A 169 5.95 -10.19 -3.64
CA LEU A 169 6.18 -10.80 -2.33
C LEU A 169 7.10 -12.02 -2.46
N ALA A 170 8.07 -12.17 -1.55
CA ALA A 170 8.87 -13.39 -1.47
C ALA A 170 7.97 -14.60 -1.16
N PRO A 171 8.27 -15.83 -1.64
CA PRO A 171 7.49 -17.03 -1.28
C PRO A 171 7.34 -17.17 0.24
N ALA A 172 6.12 -17.46 0.70
CA ALA A 172 5.88 -17.62 2.13
C ALA A 172 6.40 -18.99 2.59
N VAL A 173 7.17 -19.01 3.68
CA VAL A 173 7.52 -20.23 4.42
C VAL A 173 6.44 -20.57 5.48
N LEU A 174 5.30 -19.87 5.44
CA LEU A 174 4.26 -19.95 6.46
C LEU A 174 3.44 -21.24 6.36
N GLY A 175 3.14 -21.83 7.52
CA GLY A 175 2.26 -23.00 7.67
C GLY A 175 0.76 -22.70 7.62
N PHE A 176 0.36 -21.46 7.30
CA PHE A 176 -1.05 -21.10 7.15
C PHE A 176 -1.45 -21.28 5.70
N ALA A 177 -1.97 -22.46 5.40
CA ALA A 177 -2.40 -22.83 4.05
C ALA A 177 -3.64 -22.05 3.57
N ASP A 178 -4.36 -21.34 4.45
CA ASP A 178 -5.48 -20.47 4.07
C ASP A 178 -5.51 -19.14 4.85
N ALA A 179 -6.18 -18.15 4.26
CA ALA A 179 -6.27 -16.79 4.78
C ALA A 179 -7.21 -16.65 5.98
N ASP A 180 -8.27 -17.46 6.06
CA ASP A 180 -9.28 -17.39 7.12
C ASP A 180 -8.74 -17.96 8.44
N ALA A 181 -7.97 -19.05 8.39
CA ALA A 181 -7.24 -19.64 9.50
C ALA A 181 -6.15 -18.70 10.03
N ALA A 182 -5.45 -17.99 9.14
CA ALA A 182 -4.51 -16.95 9.54
C ALA A 182 -5.24 -15.79 10.23
N VAL A 183 -6.37 -15.30 9.68
CA VAL A 183 -7.15 -14.21 10.28
C VAL A 183 -7.72 -14.60 11.64
N ALA A 184 -8.32 -15.78 11.74
CA ALA A 184 -8.87 -16.32 12.99
C ALA A 184 -7.77 -16.55 14.04
N GLY A 185 -6.59 -16.99 13.63
CA GLY A 185 -5.42 -17.13 14.51
C GLY A 185 -5.02 -15.80 15.15
N ILE A 186 -5.17 -14.68 14.46
CA ILE A 186 -4.78 -13.37 14.99
C ILE A 186 -5.80 -12.85 16.00
N ASP A 187 -7.08 -13.15 15.79
CA ASP A 187 -8.14 -12.82 16.75
C ASP A 187 -8.07 -13.71 18.00
N ALA A 188 -7.58 -14.95 17.85
CA ALA A 188 -7.36 -15.88 18.95
C ALA A 188 -6.04 -15.63 19.71
N ALA A 189 -4.99 -15.16 19.03
CA ALA A 189 -3.66 -14.96 19.57
C ALA A 189 -3.03 -13.66 19.03
N PRO A 190 -3.31 -12.49 19.65
CA PRO A 190 -2.84 -11.19 19.17
C PRO A 190 -1.31 -11.02 19.23
N LEU A 191 -0.59 -11.97 19.85
CA LEU A 191 0.87 -12.01 19.95
C LEU A 191 1.53 -12.94 18.90
N ASP A 192 0.76 -13.54 17.99
CA ASP A 192 1.31 -14.41 16.95
C ASP A 192 1.89 -13.60 15.77
N ILE A 193 3.22 -13.58 15.67
CA ILE A 193 3.97 -12.90 14.61
C ILE A 193 3.62 -13.44 13.23
N SER A 194 3.49 -14.76 13.11
CA SER A 194 3.24 -15.43 11.82
C SER A 194 1.88 -15.03 11.26
N ALA A 195 0.92 -14.85 12.17
CA ALA A 195 -0.42 -14.44 11.85
C ALA A 195 -0.45 -12.94 11.44
N HIS A 196 0.25 -12.04 12.16
CA HIS A 196 0.40 -10.64 11.72
C HIS A 196 1.15 -10.49 10.38
N ARG A 197 2.14 -11.35 10.12
CA ARG A 197 2.82 -11.42 8.82
C ARG A 197 1.85 -11.81 7.71
N ALA A 198 0.98 -12.80 7.92
CA ALA A 198 -0.05 -13.17 6.97
C ALA A 198 -1.01 -12.00 6.68
N ARG A 199 -1.47 -11.27 7.72
CA ARG A 199 -2.26 -10.04 7.57
C ARG A 199 -1.55 -8.98 6.72
N LEU A 200 -0.27 -8.74 6.98
CA LEU A 200 0.55 -7.82 6.18
C LEU A 200 0.57 -8.24 4.70
N ARG A 201 0.79 -9.54 4.43
CA ARG A 201 0.83 -10.07 3.07
C ARG A 201 -0.51 -9.96 2.35
N PHE A 202 -1.62 -10.32 2.98
CA PHE A 202 -2.94 -10.17 2.37
C PHE A 202 -3.28 -8.71 2.08
N ALA A 203 -2.91 -7.80 2.98
CA ALA A 203 -3.10 -6.37 2.75
C ALA A 203 -2.24 -5.85 1.59
N LEU A 204 -0.99 -6.30 1.48
CA LEU A 204 -0.12 -5.97 0.34
C LEU A 204 -0.65 -6.55 -0.97
N ASP A 205 -1.11 -7.80 -0.98
CA ASP A 205 -1.69 -8.46 -2.15
C ASP A 205 -2.97 -7.74 -2.63
N ALA A 206 -3.83 -7.34 -1.69
CA ALA A 206 -5.03 -6.55 -1.95
C ALA A 206 -4.75 -5.06 -2.28
N GLY A 207 -3.50 -4.60 -2.21
CA GLY A 207 -3.14 -3.19 -2.41
C GLY A 207 -3.67 -2.23 -1.33
N ASP A 208 -4.06 -2.74 -0.16
CA ASP A 208 -4.45 -1.96 1.01
C ASP A 208 -3.23 -1.58 1.85
N ILE A 209 -2.54 -0.53 1.42
CA ILE A 209 -1.34 0.00 2.10
C ILE A 209 -1.63 0.46 3.52
N ALA A 210 -2.84 0.94 3.82
CA ALA A 210 -3.20 1.36 5.16
C ALA A 210 -3.31 0.15 6.10
N ALA A 211 -3.96 -0.93 5.66
CA ALA A 211 -4.01 -2.19 6.41
C ALA A 211 -2.62 -2.83 6.55
N ALA A 212 -1.82 -2.81 5.49
CA ALA A 212 -0.44 -3.30 5.50
C ALA A 212 0.40 -2.55 6.54
N GLY A 213 0.33 -1.21 6.56
CA GLY A 213 1.01 -0.40 7.57
C GLY A 213 0.57 -0.72 9.00
N ARG A 214 -0.73 -0.93 9.25
CA ARG A 214 -1.23 -1.35 10.58
C ARG A 214 -0.69 -2.71 11.00
N ALA A 215 -0.71 -3.68 10.10
CA ALA A 215 -0.21 -5.04 10.35
C ALA A 215 1.30 -5.05 10.60
N ALA A 216 2.08 -4.33 9.78
CA ALA A 216 3.52 -4.14 9.98
C ALA A 216 3.84 -3.50 11.33
N GLY A 217 3.15 -2.40 11.67
CA GLY A 217 3.33 -1.72 12.94
C GLY A 217 3.00 -2.60 14.14
N ALA A 218 1.93 -3.40 14.07
CA ALA A 218 1.58 -4.36 15.11
C ALA A 218 2.65 -5.46 15.26
N ALA A 219 3.06 -6.10 14.16
CA ALA A 219 4.05 -7.17 14.16
C ALA A 219 5.40 -6.73 14.73
N LEU A 220 5.88 -5.56 14.30
CA LEU A 220 7.14 -4.97 14.78
C LEU A 220 7.09 -4.61 16.27
N SER A 221 5.91 -4.22 16.77
CA SER A 221 5.70 -3.80 18.17
C SER A 221 5.47 -4.97 19.14
N LEU A 222 5.43 -6.22 18.66
CA LEU A 222 5.28 -7.39 19.52
C LEU A 222 6.50 -7.54 20.45
N PRO A 223 6.31 -8.02 21.70
CA PRO A 223 7.39 -8.24 22.66
C PRO A 223 8.15 -9.54 22.38
N SER A 224 8.64 -9.70 21.15
CA SER A 224 9.43 -10.84 20.68
C SER A 224 10.78 -10.38 20.13
N SER A 225 11.71 -11.32 20.04
CA SER A 225 13.08 -11.03 19.59
C SER A 225 13.13 -10.70 18.09
N ASP A 226 14.20 -10.04 17.65
CA ASP A 226 14.44 -9.80 16.23
C ASP A 226 14.58 -11.12 15.44
N GLY A 227 15.04 -12.19 16.09
CA GLY A 227 15.11 -13.52 15.48
C GLY A 227 13.72 -14.04 15.10
N ASP A 228 12.75 -13.91 16.01
CA ASP A 228 11.36 -14.37 15.79
C ASP A 228 10.64 -13.52 14.73
N LYS A 229 11.11 -12.30 14.49
CA LYS A 229 10.55 -11.34 13.54
C LYS A 229 11.28 -11.28 12.20
N SER A 230 12.40 -11.99 12.05
CA SER A 230 13.30 -11.91 10.88
C SER A 230 12.57 -12.14 9.55
N ASP A 231 11.61 -13.05 9.56
CA ASP A 231 10.73 -13.40 8.44
C ASP A 231 9.86 -12.26 7.90
N LEU A 232 9.69 -11.16 8.67
CA LEU A 232 8.97 -9.96 8.22
C LEU A 232 9.78 -9.13 7.22
N ALA A 233 11.11 -9.26 7.18
CA ALA A 233 11.99 -8.36 6.45
C ALA A 233 11.64 -8.21 4.94
N PRO A 234 11.33 -9.28 4.19
CA PRO A 234 10.96 -9.16 2.77
C PRO A 234 9.64 -8.41 2.55
N ASP A 235 8.66 -8.63 3.43
CA ASP A 235 7.33 -8.00 3.37
C ASP A 235 7.42 -6.51 3.74
N LEU A 236 8.25 -6.17 4.75
CA LEU A 236 8.56 -4.80 5.14
C LEU A 236 9.34 -4.05 4.06
N ALA A 237 10.30 -4.71 3.41
CA ALA A 237 11.03 -4.15 2.27
C ALA A 237 10.07 -3.78 1.14
N LEU A 238 9.12 -4.66 0.80
CA LEU A 238 8.11 -4.36 -0.21
C LEU A 238 7.19 -3.19 0.21
N LEU A 239 6.71 -3.18 1.46
CA LEU A 239 5.88 -2.09 1.97
C LEU A 239 6.59 -0.73 1.79
N VAL A 240 7.86 -0.66 2.18
CA VAL A 240 8.66 0.57 2.09
C VAL A 240 8.96 0.94 0.63
N ALA A 241 9.27 -0.03 -0.23
CA ALA A 241 9.43 0.18 -1.67
C ALA A 241 8.17 0.78 -2.30
N VAL A 242 7.00 0.27 -1.95
CA VAL A 242 5.72 0.80 -2.45
C VAL A 242 5.49 2.23 -1.96
N HIS A 243 5.80 2.54 -0.70
CA HIS A 243 5.74 3.91 -0.20
C HIS A 243 6.71 4.85 -0.92
N ALA A 244 7.92 4.37 -1.24
CA ALA A 244 8.92 5.13 -1.99
C ALA A 244 8.48 5.44 -3.41
N ALA A 245 8.07 4.42 -4.16
CA ALA A 245 7.52 4.59 -5.50
C ALA A 245 6.36 5.59 -5.47
N ARG A 246 5.45 5.48 -4.50
CA ARG A 246 4.29 6.37 -4.40
C ARG A 246 4.64 7.80 -3.95
N GLY A 247 5.89 8.09 -3.58
CA GLY A 247 6.26 9.39 -3.01
C GLY A 247 5.70 9.61 -1.60
N THR A 248 5.28 8.55 -0.92
CA THR A 248 4.61 8.58 0.39
C THR A 248 5.47 8.02 1.52
N LEU A 249 6.80 7.96 1.36
CA LEU A 249 7.72 7.59 2.45
C LEU A 249 7.50 8.44 3.72
N GLY A 250 7.07 9.69 3.57
CA GLY A 250 6.69 10.56 4.69
C GLY A 250 5.58 9.97 5.57
N ALA A 251 4.66 9.16 5.02
CA ALA A 251 3.60 8.50 5.79
C ALA A 251 4.17 7.51 6.80
N LEU A 252 5.28 6.83 6.47
CA LEU A 252 5.98 5.93 7.40
C LEU A 252 6.73 6.70 8.49
N ARG A 253 7.01 7.99 8.28
CA ARG A 253 7.62 8.88 9.29
C ARG A 253 6.63 9.31 10.38
N THR A 254 5.33 9.06 10.22
CA THR A 254 4.36 9.28 11.31
C THR A 254 4.75 8.44 12.53
N ASP A 255 4.58 9.01 13.71
CA ASP A 255 5.21 8.55 14.96
C ASP A 255 5.12 7.02 15.12
N ARG A 256 3.94 6.40 14.94
CA ARG A 256 3.73 4.98 15.21
C ARG A 256 4.62 4.03 14.39
N MET A 257 4.75 4.22 13.08
CA MET A 257 5.55 3.32 12.24
C MET A 257 7.05 3.52 12.45
N ARG A 258 7.45 4.78 12.62
CA ARG A 258 8.81 5.14 13.00
C ARG A 258 9.22 4.44 14.30
N TRP A 259 8.36 4.44 15.33
CA TRP A 259 8.61 3.73 16.59
C TRP A 259 8.68 2.22 16.41
N ALA A 260 7.77 1.65 15.60
CA ALA A 260 7.71 0.22 15.37
C ALA A 260 9.01 -0.31 14.72
N PHE A 261 9.53 0.37 13.69
CA PHE A 261 10.82 -0.01 13.08
C PHE A 261 11.99 0.16 14.06
N ALA A 262 12.01 1.23 14.86
CA ALA A 262 13.06 1.45 15.86
C ALA A 262 13.04 0.40 16.98
N ALA A 263 11.89 -0.20 17.28
CA ALA A 263 11.73 -1.24 18.31
C ALA A 263 12.25 -2.63 17.86
N ALA A 264 12.50 -2.83 16.57
CA ALA A 264 13.05 -4.08 16.01
C ALA A 264 14.23 -3.78 15.06
N PRO A 265 15.36 -3.28 15.59
CA PRO A 265 16.44 -2.71 14.77
C PRO A 265 17.10 -3.74 13.84
N GLY A 266 17.24 -5.00 14.26
CA GLY A 266 17.80 -6.06 13.43
C GLY A 266 16.89 -6.40 12.24
N VAL A 267 15.57 -6.47 12.46
CA VAL A 267 14.59 -6.69 11.39
C VAL A 267 14.54 -5.50 10.43
N THR A 268 14.64 -4.28 10.97
CA THR A 268 14.68 -3.04 10.18
C THR A 268 15.93 -2.98 9.30
N ALA A 269 17.10 -3.38 9.82
CA ALA A 269 18.33 -3.51 9.05
C ALA A 269 18.19 -4.60 7.96
N ALA A 270 17.65 -5.77 8.31
CA ALA A 270 17.40 -6.85 7.36
C ALA A 270 16.44 -6.43 6.24
N ALA A 271 15.40 -5.64 6.55
CA ALA A 271 14.50 -5.09 5.53
C ALA A 271 15.22 -4.10 4.61
N ALA A 272 16.13 -3.28 5.13
CA ALA A 272 16.94 -2.37 4.32
C ALA A 272 17.85 -3.13 3.34
N ASP A 273 18.48 -4.20 3.82
CA ASP A 273 19.38 -5.03 3.00
C ASP A 273 18.60 -5.84 1.97
N ALA A 274 17.44 -6.40 2.35
CA ALA A 274 16.54 -7.07 1.42
C ALA A 274 16.06 -6.11 0.31
N LEU A 275 15.71 -4.88 0.66
CA LEU A 275 15.33 -3.86 -0.33
C LEU A 275 16.48 -3.53 -1.28
N ALA A 276 17.69 -3.31 -0.75
CA ALA A 276 18.87 -3.01 -1.56
C ALA A 276 19.20 -4.15 -2.53
N ALA A 277 19.20 -5.40 -2.05
CA ALA A 277 19.45 -6.58 -2.87
C ALA A 277 18.42 -6.70 -4.01
N ARG A 278 17.13 -6.57 -3.66
CA ARG A 278 16.03 -6.69 -4.62
C ARG A 278 16.03 -5.62 -5.70
N THR A 279 16.50 -4.41 -5.39
CA THR A 279 16.71 -3.33 -6.36
C THR A 279 17.86 -3.67 -7.31
N ILE A 280 18.99 -4.16 -6.79
CA ILE A 280 20.14 -4.58 -7.62
C ILE A 280 19.75 -5.73 -8.56
N GLU A 281 18.95 -6.67 -8.08
CA GLU A 281 18.43 -7.80 -8.86
C GLU A 281 17.36 -7.39 -9.88
N GLY A 282 16.84 -6.16 -9.83
CA GLY A 282 15.76 -5.71 -10.70
C GLY A 282 14.38 -6.32 -10.39
N SER A 283 14.20 -6.93 -9.20
CA SER A 283 12.93 -7.57 -8.79
C SER A 283 11.82 -6.56 -8.38
N LEU A 284 12.18 -5.27 -8.33
CA LEU A 284 11.30 -4.13 -8.06
C LEU A 284 11.34 -3.13 -9.24
N PRO A 285 10.89 -3.53 -10.43
CA PRO A 285 11.02 -2.73 -11.66
C PRO A 285 10.20 -1.43 -11.64
N PHE A 286 9.28 -1.28 -10.69
CA PHE A 286 8.47 -0.07 -10.50
C PHE A 286 9.15 1.01 -9.66
N LEU A 287 10.30 0.69 -9.06
CA LEU A 287 11.03 1.56 -8.15
C LEU A 287 12.26 2.10 -8.87
N ASP A 288 12.37 3.43 -8.99
CA ASP A 288 13.55 4.02 -9.62
C ASP A 288 14.77 4.01 -8.65
N PRO A 289 16.01 4.17 -9.15
CA PRO A 289 17.19 4.11 -8.31
C PRO A 289 17.22 5.15 -7.18
N ALA A 290 16.72 6.37 -7.41
CA ALA A 290 16.72 7.42 -6.40
C ALA A 290 15.67 7.16 -5.31
N GLU A 291 14.49 6.66 -5.68
CA GLU A 291 13.45 6.20 -4.77
C GLU A 291 13.94 5.00 -3.94
N ALA A 292 14.65 4.06 -4.56
CA ALA A 292 15.26 2.93 -3.87
C ALA A 292 16.31 3.37 -2.87
N ASP A 293 17.23 4.26 -3.26
CA ASP A 293 18.23 4.82 -2.36
C ASP A 293 17.58 5.58 -1.19
N ALA A 294 16.54 6.38 -1.46
CA ALA A 294 15.80 7.08 -0.41
C ALA A 294 15.10 6.12 0.56
N ALA A 295 14.55 5.02 0.05
CA ALA A 295 13.87 3.99 0.83
C ALA A 295 14.84 3.19 1.72
N VAL A 296 15.98 2.79 1.17
CA VAL A 296 17.06 2.11 1.91
C VAL A 296 17.65 3.06 2.97
N ALA A 297 17.94 4.31 2.60
CA ALA A 297 18.43 5.31 3.54
C ALA A 297 17.43 5.58 4.67
N TYR A 298 16.13 5.60 4.36
CA TYR A 298 15.08 5.72 5.37
C TYR A 298 15.12 4.57 6.37
N LEU A 299 15.11 3.31 5.93
CA LEU A 299 15.18 2.16 6.84
C LEU A 299 16.47 2.15 7.68
N ARG A 300 17.62 2.45 7.06
CA ARG A 300 18.90 2.55 7.77
C ARG A 300 18.91 3.67 8.81
N SER A 301 18.22 4.78 8.55
CA SER A 301 18.08 5.88 9.51
C SER A 301 17.27 5.49 10.76
N LEU A 302 16.40 4.48 10.65
CA LEU A 302 15.58 3.97 11.75
C LEU A 302 16.34 2.94 12.61
N GLY A 303 17.23 2.15 12.00
CA GLY A 303 18.06 1.14 12.67
C GLY A 303 19.37 1.67 13.28
N ALA A 304 19.78 2.90 12.96
CA ALA A 304 21.03 3.47 13.47
C ALA A 304 20.97 3.71 14.99
N PRO A 305 21.88 3.09 15.79
CA PRO A 305 21.84 3.16 17.25
C PRO A 305 22.10 4.55 17.84
N ALA A 306 22.44 5.55 17.01
CA ALA A 306 22.82 6.89 17.44
C ALA A 306 21.69 7.94 17.44
N ALA A 307 20.50 7.66 16.86
CA ALA A 307 19.45 8.69 16.69
C ALA A 307 18.13 8.41 17.41
N ALA A 308 17.86 7.17 17.81
CA ALA A 308 16.75 6.89 18.70
C ALA A 308 17.18 7.22 20.14
N ARG A 309 16.98 8.47 20.57
CA ARG A 309 16.79 8.72 22.01
C ARG A 309 15.79 7.68 22.48
N ALA A 310 16.13 6.88 23.48
CA ALA A 310 15.16 6.02 24.14
C ALA A 310 13.99 6.92 24.57
N VAL A 311 12.90 6.92 23.80
CA VAL A 311 11.71 7.69 24.13
C VAL A 311 10.91 6.79 25.05
N THR A 312 11.20 6.97 26.33
CA THR A 312 10.31 6.51 27.39
C THR A 312 9.05 7.38 27.33
N GLY A 313 7.89 6.85 27.73
CA GLY A 313 6.68 7.67 27.91
C GLY A 313 6.83 8.77 28.99
N TYR A 314 8.00 8.83 29.65
CA TYR A 314 8.36 9.84 30.62
C TYR A 314 9.16 10.97 29.95
N PRO A 315 8.98 12.23 30.38
CA PRO A 315 9.84 13.33 29.98
C PRO A 315 11.31 12.96 30.21
N MET A 316 12.27 13.52 29.47
CA MET A 316 13.70 13.17 29.62
C MET A 316 14.52 14.40 30.02
N ARG A 317 15.43 14.28 31.00
CA ARG A 317 16.38 15.33 31.41
C ARG A 317 17.80 14.74 31.45
N GLY A 318 18.72 15.31 30.66
CA GLY A 318 20.11 14.82 30.58
C GLY A 318 20.26 13.40 30.03
N GLY A 319 19.33 12.94 29.19
CA GLY A 319 19.36 11.59 28.61
C GLY A 319 18.83 10.48 29.53
N LYS A 320 18.30 10.82 30.71
CA LYS A 320 17.63 9.91 31.63
C LYS A 320 16.13 10.22 31.73
N PRO A 321 15.28 9.23 32.06
CA PRO A 321 13.87 9.48 32.39
C PRO A 321 13.76 10.49 33.52
N HIS A 322 13.06 11.57 33.22
CA HIS A 322 12.64 12.59 34.15
C HIS A 322 11.26 12.21 34.66
N VAL A 323 11.14 12.07 35.97
CA VAL A 323 9.90 11.67 36.63
C VAL A 323 9.45 12.87 37.46
N ASP A 324 8.43 13.57 37.00
CA ASP A 324 7.85 14.72 37.72
C ASP A 324 7.09 14.29 38.98
N ILE A 325 6.57 13.05 38.97
CA ILE A 325 5.75 12.48 40.05
C ILE A 325 6.20 11.04 40.30
N VAL A 326 6.66 10.77 41.51
CA VAL A 326 6.98 9.42 41.99
C VAL A 326 5.90 8.97 42.96
N TRP A 327 5.29 7.82 42.70
CA TRP A 327 4.37 7.17 43.63
C TRP A 327 5.16 6.19 44.48
N LEU A 328 5.30 6.47 45.76
CA LEU A 328 5.98 5.60 46.73
C LEU A 328 4.94 4.79 47.49
N GLU A 329 4.83 3.51 47.18
CA GLU A 329 4.06 2.57 47.99
C GLU A 329 4.85 2.23 49.25
N ILE A 330 4.46 2.84 50.37
CA ILE A 330 5.15 2.68 51.66
C ILE A 330 4.67 1.45 52.44
N THR A 331 3.52 0.90 52.04
CA THR A 331 2.93 -0.33 52.54
C THR A 331 1.92 -0.85 51.52
N ASN A 332 1.84 -2.17 51.37
CA ASN A 332 0.78 -2.87 50.65
C ASN A 332 -0.43 -3.20 51.57
N HIS A 333 -0.37 -2.79 52.85
CA HIS A 333 -1.45 -3.01 53.79
C HIS A 333 -2.65 -2.08 53.50
N CYS A 334 -3.81 -2.68 53.29
CA CYS A 334 -5.07 -1.97 53.13
C CYS A 334 -6.17 -2.72 53.88
N ASN A 335 -7.02 -1.99 54.60
CA ASN A 335 -8.11 -2.56 55.40
C ASN A 335 -9.34 -2.97 54.57
N GLN A 336 -9.29 -2.82 53.25
CA GLN A 336 -10.36 -3.21 52.32
C GLN A 336 -9.88 -4.32 51.37
N LYS A 337 -10.79 -5.25 51.05
CA LYS A 337 -10.56 -6.35 50.11
C LYS A 337 -11.37 -6.17 48.84
N CYS A 338 -10.91 -5.28 47.96
CA CYS A 338 -11.54 -5.05 46.66
C CYS A 338 -11.27 -6.24 45.73
N THR A 339 -12.31 -6.74 45.04
CA THR A 339 -12.21 -7.86 44.08
C THR A 339 -11.38 -7.54 42.83
N PHE A 340 -11.11 -6.26 42.58
CA PHE A 340 -10.34 -5.73 41.45
C PHE A 340 -8.96 -5.20 41.88
N CYS A 341 -8.48 -5.53 43.07
CA CYS A 341 -7.18 -5.03 43.51
C CYS A 341 -6.06 -5.61 42.64
N PRO A 342 -5.23 -4.77 41.99
CA PRO A 342 -4.16 -5.23 41.11
C PRO A 342 -2.98 -5.87 41.88
N ASP A 343 -2.87 -5.60 43.19
CA ASP A 343 -1.88 -6.22 44.06
C ASP A 343 -2.48 -7.47 44.73
N MET A 344 -2.30 -8.61 44.06
CA MET A 344 -2.86 -9.90 44.47
C MET A 344 -2.01 -10.64 45.52
N PHE A 345 -0.81 -10.16 45.84
CA PHE A 345 0.16 -10.80 46.75
C PHE A 345 0.30 -10.09 48.09
N ARG A 346 -0.77 -9.44 48.56
CA ARG A 346 -0.79 -8.80 49.88
C ARG A 346 -0.40 -9.81 50.95
N GLU A 347 0.78 -9.64 51.51
CA GLU A 347 1.17 -10.33 52.73
C GLU A 347 0.30 -9.81 53.89
N ASP A 348 -0.18 -10.70 54.75
CA ASP A 348 -0.94 -10.33 55.96
C ASP A 348 -0.08 -9.54 56.97
N ALA A 349 1.24 -9.48 56.77
CA ALA A 349 2.17 -8.75 57.60
C ALA A 349 2.23 -7.27 57.20
N ARG A 350 2.15 -6.38 58.20
CA ARG A 350 2.40 -4.94 58.05
C ARG A 350 3.89 -4.69 57.79
N THR A 351 4.38 -5.00 56.61
CA THR A 351 5.71 -4.58 56.16
C THR A 351 5.60 -3.14 55.70
N TRP A 352 5.99 -2.24 56.60
CA TRP A 352 6.21 -0.83 56.28
C TRP A 352 7.66 -0.67 55.85
N LEU A 353 7.89 0.09 54.79
CA LEU A 353 9.24 0.61 54.57
C LEU A 353 9.64 1.45 55.79
N PRO A 354 10.81 1.21 56.42
CA PRO A 354 11.26 2.01 57.55
C PRO A 354 11.32 3.49 57.19
N LEU A 355 10.76 4.34 58.07
CA LEU A 355 10.73 5.79 57.85
C LEU A 355 12.09 6.42 57.47
N PRO A 356 13.24 5.99 58.06
CA PRO A 356 14.53 6.50 57.63
C PRO A 356 14.87 6.19 56.16
N GLN A 357 14.49 5.02 55.66
CA GLN A 357 14.72 4.62 54.27
C GLN A 357 13.83 5.41 53.30
N ILE A 358 12.57 5.68 53.68
CA ILE A 358 11.67 6.53 52.89
C ILE A 358 12.24 7.95 52.78
N LYS A 359 12.73 8.51 53.89
CA LYS A 359 13.34 9.85 53.90
C LYS A 359 14.58 9.93 53.03
N ASP A 360 15.48 8.95 53.17
CA ASP A 360 16.69 8.87 52.35
C ASP A 360 16.36 8.77 50.85
N LEU A 361 15.36 7.96 50.49
CA LEU A 361 14.89 7.87 49.10
C LEU A 361 14.33 9.20 48.58
N ILE A 362 13.54 9.92 49.37
CA ILE A 362 13.02 11.25 49.00
C ILE A 362 14.17 12.24 48.79
N ASP A 363 15.17 12.25 49.67
CA ASP A 363 16.32 13.14 49.57
C ASP A 363 17.20 12.82 48.33
N GLN A 364 17.35 11.53 48.00
CA GLN A 364 18.03 11.07 46.77
C GLN A 364 17.25 11.46 45.50
N LEU A 365 15.91 11.44 45.54
CA LEU A 365 15.07 11.87 44.43
C LEU A 365 15.09 13.40 44.25
N ARG A 366 15.22 14.16 45.33
CA ARG A 366 15.29 15.64 45.30
C ARG A 366 16.60 16.20 44.75
N THR A 367 17.69 15.45 44.87
CA THR A 367 19.06 15.89 44.53
C THR A 367 19.50 15.51 43.12
N ARG A 368 18.66 14.79 42.36
CA ARG A 368 18.89 14.37 40.96
C ARG A 368 18.08 15.18 39.96
#